data_AF-A0A9D6I2J2-F1
#
_entry.id   AF-A0A9D6I2J2-F1
#
_cell.length_a   1.000
_cell.length_b   1.000
_cell.length_c   1.000
_cell.angle_alpha   90.00
_cell.angle_beta   90.00
_cell.angle_gamma   90.00
#
_symmetry.space_group_name_H-M   'P 1'
#
loop_
_entity.id
_entity.type
_entity.pdbx_description
1 polymer ?
#
loop_
_entity_poly.entity_id
_entity_poly.type
_entity_poly.pdbx_seq_one_letter_code
_entity_poly.pdbx_strand_id
1 'polypeptide(L)'
;MSELKRYLAQIGSRGGRKSRRALDPETARAMVKVREARRAFRRFRTTCFWSYRPDLPIGVDDVPWVAEQLMKQGNRDAWCAGAKLCR
;
A
#
# COMPACT_ATOMS: atom_id res chain seq x y z
N MET A 1 22.27 3.20 -4.15
CA MET A 1 21.01 3.79 -3.64
C MET A 1 20.98 5.28 -3.95
N SER A 2 19.89 5.81 -4.53
CA SER A 2 19.79 7.25 -4.78
C SER A 2 19.82 8.06 -3.49
N GLU A 3 20.31 9.29 -3.57
CA GLU A 3 20.39 10.23 -2.44
C GLU A 3 19.02 10.47 -1.79
N LEU A 4 17.97 10.58 -2.61
CA LEU A 4 16.58 10.70 -2.17
C LEU A 4 16.15 9.53 -1.28
N LYS A 5 16.50 8.28 -1.62
CA LYS A 5 16.12 7.11 -0.82
C LYS A 5 16.79 7.15 0.56
N ARG A 6 18.05 7.56 0.64
CA ARG A 6 18.77 7.73 1.91
C ARG A 6 18.12 8.83 2.77
N TYR A 7 17.78 9.96 2.15
CA TYR A 7 17.13 11.06 2.87
C TYR A 7 15.77 10.66 3.43
N LEU A 8 14.91 10.00 2.64
CA LEU A 8 13.60 9.52 3.09
C LEU A 8 13.72 8.48 4.22
N ALA A 9 14.70 7.57 4.13
CA ALA A 9 14.98 6.61 5.21
C ALA A 9 15.44 7.32 6.49
N GLN A 10 16.29 8.35 6.37
CA GLN A 10 16.78 9.14 7.50
C GLN A 10 15.63 9.85 8.23
N ILE A 11 14.76 10.57 7.52
CA ILE A 11 13.64 11.28 8.16
C ILE A 11 12.63 10.32 8.79
N GLY A 12 12.37 9.17 8.14
CA GLY A 12 11.51 8.11 8.71
C GLY A 12 12.08 7.55 10.01
N SER A 13 13.40 7.29 10.05
CA SER A 13 14.08 6.80 11.26
C SER A 13 14.01 7.79 12.42
N ARG A 14 14.11 9.10 12.15
CA ARG A 14 13.98 10.16 13.16
C ARG A 14 12.57 10.19 13.75
N GLY A 15 11.54 10.09 12.90
CA GLY A 15 10.14 9.99 13.35
C GLY A 15 9.89 8.74 14.19
N GLY A 16 10.42 7.60 13.76
CA GLY A 16 10.34 6.34 14.50
C GLY A 16 10.99 6.41 15.88
N ARG A 17 12.20 6.99 15.98
CA ARG A 17 12.91 7.18 17.27
C ARG A 17 12.20 8.17 18.20
N LYS A 18 11.51 9.18 17.66
CA LYS A 18 10.72 10.14 18.44
C LYS A 18 9.41 9.52 18.95
N SER A 19 8.83 8.60 18.20
CA SER A 19 7.62 7.89 18.60
C SER A 19 7.92 6.96 19.78
N ARG A 20 7.19 7.13 20.89
CA ARG A 20 7.25 6.22 22.05
C ARG A 20 6.36 4.98 21.89
N ARG A 21 5.60 4.88 20.78
CA ARG A 21 4.77 3.71 20.50
C ARG A 21 5.68 2.55 20.15
N ALA A 22 5.56 1.45 20.89
CA ALA A 22 6.07 0.16 20.44
C ALA A 22 5.28 -0.21 19.17
N LEU A 23 5.99 -0.27 18.04
CA LEU A 23 5.43 -0.74 16.79
C LEU A 23 6.22 -1.98 16.42
N ASP A 24 5.57 -3.13 16.50
CA ASP A 24 6.20 -4.36 16.08
C ASP A 24 6.45 -4.33 14.55
N PRO A 25 7.49 -5.02 14.06
CA PRO A 25 7.83 -5.02 12.64
C PRO A 25 6.70 -5.51 11.73
N GLU A 26 5.81 -6.37 12.21
CA GLU A 26 4.70 -6.92 11.45
C GLU A 26 3.60 -5.88 11.25
N THR A 27 3.18 -5.18 12.31
CA THR A 27 2.27 -4.04 12.23
C THR A 27 2.83 -2.94 11.35
N ALA A 28 4.13 -2.66 11.42
CA ALA A 28 4.77 -1.69 10.53
C ALA A 28 4.63 -2.09 9.04
N ARG A 29 4.84 -3.37 8.72
CA ARG A 29 4.66 -3.90 7.35
C ARG A 29 3.19 -3.84 6.93
N ALA A 30 2.26 -4.21 7.81
CA ALA A 30 0.82 -4.13 7.54
C ALA A 30 0.39 -2.69 7.21
N MET A 31 0.87 -1.69 7.95
CA MET A 31 0.60 -0.29 7.66
C MET A 31 1.10 0.14 6.28
N VAL A 32 2.28 -0.34 5.86
CA VAL A 32 2.81 -0.08 4.52
C VAL A 32 1.95 -0.75 3.45
N LYS A 33 1.56 -2.02 3.66
CA LYS A 33 0.66 -2.74 2.74
C LYS A 33 -0.67 -2.01 2.55
N VAL A 34 -1.28 -1.52 3.63
CA VAL A 34 -2.52 -0.71 3.56
C VAL A 34 -2.31 0.58 2.76
N ARG A 35 -1.17 1.26 2.96
CA ARG A 35 -0.87 2.49 2.19
C ARG A 35 -0.70 2.22 0.71
N GLU A 36 0.01 1.16 0.36
CA GLU A 36 0.18 0.74 -1.04
C GLU A 36 -1.14 0.29 -1.65
N ALA A 37 -1.98 -0.46 -0.91
CA ALA A 37 -3.31 -0.86 -1.36
C ALA A 37 -4.21 0.35 -1.63
N ARG A 38 -4.25 1.34 -0.72
CA ARG A 38 -4.96 2.62 -0.93
C ARG A 38 -4.46 3.38 -2.15
N ARG A 39 -3.14 3.37 -2.38
CA ARG A 39 -2.54 4.02 -3.55
C ARG A 39 -2.96 3.31 -4.84
N ALA A 40 -2.93 1.97 -4.85
CA ALA A 40 -3.34 1.17 -5.99
C ALA A 40 -4.84 1.31 -6.27
N PHE A 41 -5.69 1.26 -5.24
CA PHE A 41 -7.14 1.48 -5.34
C PHE A 41 -7.45 2.82 -6.02
N ARG A 42 -6.80 3.91 -5.59
CA ARG A 42 -6.97 5.23 -6.23
C ARG A 42 -6.46 5.26 -7.67
N ARG A 43 -5.28 4.67 -7.93
CA ARG A 43 -4.66 4.66 -9.26
C ARG A 43 -5.49 3.89 -10.28
N PHE A 44 -6.02 2.72 -9.91
CA PHE A 44 -6.75 1.82 -10.79
C PHE A 44 -8.26 1.90 -10.58
N ARG A 45 -8.75 3.00 -9.99
CA ARG A 45 -10.16 3.16 -9.62
C ARG A 45 -11.09 2.95 -10.79
N THR A 46 -10.82 3.61 -11.92
CA THR A 46 -11.70 3.56 -13.10
C THR A 46 -11.63 2.25 -13.87
N THR A 47 -10.55 1.49 -13.72
CA THR A 47 -10.35 0.23 -14.45
C THR A 47 -10.83 -0.98 -13.64
N CYS A 48 -10.39 -1.10 -12.39
CA CYS A 48 -10.61 -2.29 -11.56
C CYS A 48 -11.66 -2.09 -10.46
N PHE A 49 -11.99 -0.84 -10.11
CA PHE A 49 -12.85 -0.53 -8.96
C PHE A 49 -13.97 0.47 -9.31
N TRP A 50 -14.39 0.50 -10.57
CA TRP A 50 -15.30 1.53 -11.09
C TRP A 50 -16.67 1.49 -10.42
N SER A 51 -17.11 0.30 -10.01
CA SER A 51 -18.38 0.04 -9.32
C SER A 51 -18.36 0.44 -7.84
N TYR A 52 -17.18 0.64 -7.26
CA TYR A 52 -17.04 0.99 -5.84
C TYR A 52 -17.01 2.49 -5.63
N ARG A 53 -17.28 2.91 -4.40
CA ARG A 53 -17.20 4.31 -3.99
C ARG A 53 -15.74 4.82 -3.96
N PRO A 54 -15.47 6.08 -4.30
CA PRO A 54 -14.11 6.64 -4.33
C PRO A 54 -13.47 6.76 -2.95
N ASP A 55 -14.30 6.91 -1.93
CA ASP A 55 -13.96 7.12 -0.53
C ASP A 55 -14.01 5.84 0.30
N LEU A 56 -14.09 4.67 -0.34
CA LEU A 56 -14.11 3.38 0.36
C LEU A 56 -12.88 3.25 1.28
N PRO A 57 -13.07 3.07 2.60
CA PRO A 57 -11.96 2.92 3.52
C PRO A 57 -11.32 1.55 3.34
N ILE A 58 -10.08 1.53 2.83
CA ILE A 58 -9.28 0.29 2.71
C ILE A 58 -8.51 0.05 4.00
N GLY A 59 -8.85 -1.02 4.70
CA GLY A 59 -8.20 -1.56 5.90
C GLY A 59 -7.15 -2.63 5.59
N VAL A 60 -6.66 -3.31 6.63
CA VAL A 60 -5.70 -4.42 6.52
C VAL A 60 -6.35 -5.63 5.86
N ASP A 61 -7.58 -5.96 6.27
CA ASP A 61 -8.32 -7.13 5.79
C ASP A 61 -8.74 -6.99 4.32
N ASP A 62 -8.79 -5.77 3.79
CA ASP A 62 -9.11 -5.49 2.39
C ASP A 62 -7.90 -5.66 1.46
N VAL A 63 -6.67 -5.71 1.99
CA VAL A 63 -5.45 -5.79 1.17
C VAL A 63 -5.46 -7.01 0.23
N PRO A 64 -5.80 -8.24 0.68
CA PRO A 64 -5.90 -9.39 -0.20
C PRO A 64 -6.95 -9.19 -1.31
N TRP A 65 -8.10 -8.62 -0.97
CA TRP A 65 -9.16 -8.32 -1.93
C TRP A 65 -8.69 -7.30 -2.99
N VAL A 66 -8.03 -6.21 -2.59
CA VAL A 66 -7.46 -5.23 -3.53
C VAL A 66 -6.47 -5.89 -4.47
N ALA A 67 -5.59 -6.75 -3.95
CA ALA A 67 -4.63 -7.48 -4.75
C ALA A 67 -5.32 -8.39 -5.78
N GLU A 68 -6.33 -9.13 -5.35
CA GLU A 68 -7.11 -10.02 -6.20
C GLU A 68 -7.82 -9.26 -7.34
N GLN A 69 -8.50 -8.15 -7.04
CA GLN A 69 -9.19 -7.35 -8.06
C GLN A 69 -8.22 -6.79 -9.11
N LEU A 70 -7.06 -6.30 -8.67
CA LEU A 70 -6.01 -5.81 -9.56
C LEU A 70 -5.46 -6.90 -10.48
N MET A 71 -5.33 -8.12 -9.98
CA MET A 71 -4.78 -9.25 -10.74
C MET A 71 -5.82 -9.88 -11.68
N LYS A 72 -7.12 -9.84 -11.35
CA LYS A 72 -8.20 -10.42 -12.16
C LYS A 72 -8.73 -9.47 -13.25
N GLN A 73 -8.91 -8.19 -12.92
CA GLN A 73 -9.59 -7.24 -13.80
C GLN A 73 -8.66 -6.18 -14.42
N GLY A 74 -7.39 -6.19 -14.02
CA GLY A 74 -6.44 -5.15 -14.40
C GLY A 74 -5.59 -5.45 -15.63
N ASN A 75 -4.82 -4.45 -16.05
CA ASN A 75 -3.75 -4.60 -17.04
C ASN A 75 -2.44 -5.09 -16.37
N ARG A 76 -1.36 -5.22 -17.16
CA ARG A 76 -0.05 -5.65 -16.65
C ARG A 76 0.45 -4.81 -15.46
N ASP A 77 0.21 -3.50 -15.50
CA ASP A 77 0.61 -2.58 -14.42
C ASP A 77 -0.18 -2.81 -13.14
N ALA A 78 -1.50 -3.01 -13.26
CA ALA A 78 -2.37 -3.36 -12.14
C ALA A 78 -1.98 -4.72 -11.54
N TRP A 79 -1.72 -5.72 -12.39
CA TRP A 79 -1.25 -7.03 -11.94
C TRP A 79 0.06 -6.93 -11.16
N CYS A 80 1.04 -6.15 -11.67
CA CYS A 80 2.31 -5.90 -10.97
C CYS A 80 2.09 -5.18 -9.62
N ALA A 81 1.10 -4.30 -9.52
CA ALA A 81 0.75 -3.64 -8.28
C ALA A 81 0.11 -4.61 -7.28
N GLY A 82 -0.82 -5.46 -7.72
CA GLY A 82 -1.44 -6.50 -6.90
C GLY A 82 -0.42 -7.51 -6.37
N ALA A 83 0.47 -8.01 -7.23
CA ALA A 83 1.52 -8.94 -6.84
C ALA A 83 2.46 -8.40 -5.75
N LYS A 84 2.70 -7.07 -5.73
CA LYS A 84 3.50 -6.43 -4.68
C LYS A 84 2.80 -6.40 -3.32
N LEU A 85 1.47 -6.41 -3.27
CA LEU A 85 0.70 -6.43 -2.03
C LEU A 85 0.73 -7.81 -1.36
N CYS A 86 0.88 -8.87 -2.16
CA CYS A 86 0.99 -10.25 -1.67
C CYS A 86 2.33 -10.58 -1.01
N ARG A 87 3.35 -9.72 -1.20
CA ARG A 87 4.69 -9.88 -0.60
C ARG A 87 4.75 -9.12 0.72
#